data_AF-A0A6N6WD66-F1
#
_entry.id   AF-A0A6N6WD66-F1
#
_cell.length_a   1.000
_cell.length_b   1.000
_cell.length_c   1.000
_cell.angle_alpha   90.00
_cell.angle_beta   90.00
_cell.angle_gamma   90.00
#
_symmetry.space_group_name_H-M   'P 1'
#
loop_
_entity.id
_entity.type
_entity.pdbx_description
1 polymer ?
#
loop_
_entity_poly.entity_id
_entity_poly.type
_entity_poly.pdbx_seq_one_letter_code
_entity_poly.pdbx_strand_id
1 'polypeptide(L)'
;MAYSCTDFFDDVMRCLVESQAITQAEIPVDDPGSAADLAVEAIVTMNRSGLSSRFVRELLDEVESLGAVAEALGTGAPAFLFYLQAAILNDSCVKAHGADSKLVALVERLPSATIWMKHIQTIAARV
;
A
#
# COMPACT_ATOMS: atom_id res chain seq x y z
N MET A 1 14.52 9.78 -37.20
CA MET A 1 13.65 8.65 -36.82
C MET A 1 12.66 9.22 -35.82
N ALA A 2 11.36 9.13 -36.08
CA ALA A 2 10.34 9.69 -35.19
C ALA A 2 9.91 8.62 -34.20
N TYR A 3 9.91 8.96 -32.91
CA TYR A 3 9.43 8.08 -31.85
C TYR A 3 7.91 7.90 -31.98
N SER A 4 7.45 6.66 -32.00
CA SER A 4 6.06 6.28 -32.22
C SER A 4 5.38 5.84 -30.92
N CYS A 5 4.05 5.73 -30.96
CA CYS A 5 3.29 5.18 -29.82
C CYS A 5 3.63 3.71 -29.54
N THR A 6 4.04 2.95 -30.57
CA THR A 6 4.49 1.56 -30.42
C THR A 6 5.83 1.51 -29.68
N ASP A 7 6.78 2.39 -30.02
CA ASP A 7 8.06 2.47 -29.31
C ASP A 7 7.85 2.78 -27.82
N PHE A 8 6.95 3.72 -27.52
CA PHE A 8 6.57 4.03 -26.14
C PHE A 8 5.95 2.84 -25.40
N PHE A 9 5.02 2.15 -26.03
CA PHE A 9 4.37 0.99 -25.44
C PHE A 9 5.41 -0.12 -25.15
N ASP A 10 6.28 -0.45 -26.11
CA ASP A 10 7.31 -1.47 -25.96
C ASP A 10 8.30 -1.11 -24.83
N ASP A 11 8.69 0.16 -24.73
CA ASP A 11 9.55 0.65 -23.66
C ASP A 11 8.89 0.51 -22.27
N VAL A 12 7.61 0.89 -22.14
CA VAL A 12 6.85 0.76 -20.88
C VAL A 12 6.77 -0.71 -20.47
N MET A 13 6.37 -1.60 -21.38
CA MET A 13 6.23 -3.03 -21.07
C MET A 13 7.59 -3.63 -20.68
N ARG A 14 8.66 -3.28 -21.39
CA ARG A 14 10.03 -3.69 -21.03
C ARG A 14 10.40 -3.23 -19.63
N CYS A 15 10.17 -1.96 -19.30
CA CYS A 15 10.48 -1.44 -17.97
C CYS A 15 9.70 -2.15 -16.86
N LEU A 16 8.43 -2.49 -17.08
CA LEU A 16 7.62 -3.21 -16.10
C LEU A 16 8.11 -4.65 -15.87
N VAL A 17 8.60 -5.31 -16.91
CA VAL A 17 9.26 -6.62 -16.79
C VAL A 17 10.59 -6.51 -16.05
N GLU A 18 11.43 -5.53 -16.40
CA GLU A 18 12.71 -5.28 -15.74
C GLU A 18 12.55 -4.93 -14.25
N SER A 19 11.49 -4.20 -13.89
CA SER A 19 11.15 -3.90 -12.51
C SER A 19 10.44 -5.04 -11.77
N GLN A 20 10.24 -6.20 -12.42
CA GLN A 20 9.54 -7.37 -11.89
C GLN A 20 8.10 -7.08 -11.47
N ALA A 21 7.47 -6.08 -12.09
CA ALA A 21 6.07 -5.74 -11.83
C ALA A 21 5.11 -6.72 -12.52
N ILE A 22 5.54 -7.24 -13.67
CA ILE A 22 4.91 -8.29 -14.47
C ILE A 22 6.02 -9.16 -15.06
N THR A 23 5.63 -10.28 -15.64
CA THR A 23 6.49 -11.20 -16.38
C THR A 23 6.19 -11.12 -17.87
N GLN A 24 7.16 -11.51 -18.71
CA GLN A 24 6.98 -11.57 -20.16
C GLN A 24 5.79 -12.46 -20.56
N ALA A 25 5.50 -13.50 -19.78
CA ALA A 25 4.42 -14.45 -20.05
C ALA A 25 3.01 -13.88 -19.81
N GLU A 26 2.91 -12.80 -19.03
CA GLU A 26 1.63 -12.14 -18.73
C GLU A 26 1.22 -11.16 -19.83
N ILE A 27 2.15 -10.73 -20.70
CA ILE A 27 1.89 -9.75 -21.75
C ILE A 27 0.98 -10.38 -22.83
N PRO A 28 -0.24 -9.86 -23.04
CA PRO A 28 -1.13 -10.34 -24.09
C PRO A 28 -0.54 -10.13 -25.48
N VAL A 29 -0.60 -11.15 -26.32
CA VAL A 29 -0.16 -11.09 -27.73
C VAL A 29 -1.28 -10.51 -28.57
N ASP A 30 -0.95 -9.56 -29.44
CA ASP A 30 -1.87 -8.92 -30.39
C ASP A 30 -3.10 -8.23 -29.76
N ASP A 31 -3.04 -7.92 -28.46
CA ASP A 31 -4.08 -7.17 -27.75
C ASP A 31 -3.48 -5.99 -26.95
N PRO A 32 -3.28 -4.84 -27.61
CA PRO A 32 -2.75 -3.64 -26.97
C PRO A 32 -3.64 -3.09 -25.85
N GLY A 33 -4.96 -3.36 -25.90
CA GLY A 33 -5.90 -2.90 -24.88
C GLY A 33 -5.67 -3.63 -23.57
N SER A 34 -5.69 -4.97 -23.62
CA SER A 34 -5.41 -5.79 -22.43
C SER A 34 -4.00 -5.58 -21.89
N ALA A 35 -3.02 -5.34 -22.77
CA ALA A 35 -1.66 -5.04 -22.32
C ALA A 35 -1.54 -3.66 -21.64
N ALA A 36 -2.31 -2.66 -22.08
CA ALA A 36 -2.39 -1.37 -21.40
C ALA A 36 -3.05 -1.51 -20.01
N ASP A 37 -4.12 -2.30 -19.89
CA ASP A 37 -4.76 -2.58 -18.60
C ASP A 37 -3.79 -3.27 -17.63
N LEU A 38 -3.05 -4.29 -18.11
CA LEU A 38 -1.99 -4.96 -17.35
C LEU A 38 -0.92 -3.97 -16.86
N ALA A 39 -0.47 -3.07 -17.75
CA ALA A 39 0.53 -2.06 -17.38
C ALA A 39 0.02 -1.12 -16.29
N VAL A 40 -1.24 -0.67 -16.40
CA VAL A 40 -1.87 0.19 -15.39
C VAL A 40 -2.00 -0.54 -14.06
N GLU A 41 -2.47 -1.79 -14.06
CA GLU A 41 -2.59 -2.61 -12.85
C GLU A 41 -1.23 -2.81 -12.17
N ALA A 42 -0.19 -3.11 -12.94
CA ALA A 42 1.17 -3.27 -12.45
C ALA A 42 1.69 -1.99 -11.77
N ILE A 43 1.53 -0.83 -12.43
CA ILE A 43 1.95 0.47 -11.90
C ILE A 43 1.21 0.81 -10.60
N VAL A 44 -0.12 0.59 -10.57
CA VAL A 44 -0.94 0.83 -9.37
C VAL A 44 -0.49 -0.08 -8.22
N THR A 45 -0.24 -1.35 -8.50
CA THR A 45 0.21 -2.34 -7.52
C THR A 45 1.60 -2.01 -6.95
N MET A 46 2.54 -1.60 -7.81
CA MET A 46 3.85 -1.13 -7.39
C MET A 46 3.74 0.10 -6.48
N ASN A 47 2.91 1.08 -6.85
CA ASN A 47 2.69 2.27 -6.03
C ASN A 47 2.14 1.90 -4.65
N ARG A 48 1.14 1.01 -4.58
CA ARG A 48 0.58 0.51 -3.31
C ARG A 48 1.61 -0.25 -2.47
N SER A 49 2.46 -1.06 -3.10
CA SER A 49 3.57 -1.75 -2.43
C SER A 49 4.59 -0.75 -1.86
N GLY A 50 4.89 0.31 -2.60
CA GLY A 50 5.73 1.42 -2.15
C GLY A 50 5.14 2.18 -0.96
N LEU A 51 3.84 2.47 -0.98
CA LEU A 51 3.11 3.08 0.14
C LEU A 51 3.13 2.18 1.38
N SER A 52 2.83 0.89 1.21
CA SER A 52 2.83 -0.09 2.29
C SER A 52 4.22 -0.21 2.95
N SER A 53 5.28 -0.23 2.14
CA SER A 53 6.67 -0.24 2.62
C SER A 53 7.07 1.05 3.32
N ARG A 54 6.56 2.20 2.86
CA ARG A 54 6.78 3.50 3.52
C ARG A 54 6.10 3.55 4.89
N PHE A 55 4.87 3.04 5.01
CA PHE A 55 4.17 2.97 6.29
C PHE A 55 4.97 2.16 7.33
N VAL A 56 5.46 0.97 6.95
CA VAL A 56 6.27 0.14 7.87
C VAL A 56 7.53 0.86 8.31
N ARG A 57 8.21 1.56 7.39
CA ARG A 57 9.41 2.34 7.71
C ARG A 57 9.10 3.47 8.69
N GLU A 58 8.11 4.31 8.39
CA GLU A 58 7.69 5.39 9.28
C GLU A 58 7.28 4.88 10.67
N LEU A 59 6.58 3.75 10.72
CA LEU A 59 6.19 3.11 11.97
C LEU A 59 7.42 2.68 12.78
N LEU A 60 8.36 1.96 12.17
CA LEU A 60 9.57 1.48 12.84
C LEU A 60 10.54 2.60 13.22
N ASP A 61 10.48 3.75 12.55
CA ASP A 61 11.23 4.96 12.93
C ASP A 61 10.59 5.68 14.13
N GLU A 62 9.26 5.61 14.28
CA GLU A 62 8.49 6.25 15.38
C GLU A 62 8.46 5.41 16.66
N VAL A 63 8.54 4.08 16.56
CA VAL A 63 8.45 3.18 17.72
C VAL A 63 9.76 2.44 17.98
N GLU A 64 10.09 2.20 19.25
CA GLU A 64 11.26 1.41 19.62
C GLU A 64 11.17 -0.04 19.08
N SER A 65 10.01 -0.66 19.24
CA SER A 65 9.71 -1.99 18.71
C SER A 65 8.20 -2.26 18.68
N LEU A 66 7.77 -3.25 17.90
CA LEU A 66 6.38 -3.73 17.95
C LEU A 66 6.02 -4.34 19.31
N GLY A 67 7.01 -4.83 20.08
CA GLY A 67 6.82 -5.31 21.45
C GLY A 67 6.46 -4.16 22.39
N ALA A 68 7.20 -3.06 22.34
CA ALA A 68 6.92 -1.85 23.13
C ALA A 68 5.53 -1.27 22.79
N VAL A 69 5.11 -1.36 21.53
CA VAL A 69 3.74 -0.99 21.11
C VAL A 69 2.70 -1.89 21.78
N ALA A 70 2.92 -3.20 21.82
CA ALA A 70 2.01 -4.14 22.47
C ALA A 70 1.89 -3.89 23.98
N GLU A 71 3.00 -3.56 24.64
CA GLU A 71 3.02 -3.22 26.07
C GLU A 71 2.29 -1.90 26.37
N ALA A 72 2.48 -0.87 25.53
CA ALA A 72 1.90 0.45 25.74
C ALA A 72 0.43 0.56 25.31
N LEU A 73 0.05 -0.10 24.21
CA LEU A 73 -1.25 0.06 23.53
C LEU A 73 -2.12 -1.21 23.58
N GLY A 74 -1.60 -2.31 24.11
CA GLY A 74 -2.29 -3.59 24.24
C GLY A 74 -1.85 -4.61 23.19
N THR A 75 -2.02 -5.90 23.51
CA THR A 75 -1.51 -7.03 22.71
C THR A 75 -2.07 -7.11 21.29
N GLY A 76 -3.24 -6.50 21.03
CA GLY A 76 -3.83 -6.41 19.69
C GLY A 76 -3.23 -5.32 18.79
N ALA A 77 -2.45 -4.39 19.36
CA ALA A 77 -1.93 -3.24 18.63
C ALA A 77 -1.02 -3.61 17.44
N PRO A 78 -0.05 -4.54 17.57
CA PRO A 78 0.74 -4.97 16.42
C PRO A 78 -0.12 -5.58 15.31
N ALA A 79 -1.12 -6.39 15.67
CA ALA A 79 -2.01 -6.99 14.69
C ALA A 79 -2.79 -5.93 13.90
N PHE A 80 -3.30 -4.88 14.58
CA PHE A 80 -3.93 -3.76 13.88
C PHE A 80 -2.97 -3.10 12.88
N LEU A 81 -1.73 -2.82 13.29
CA LEU A 81 -0.74 -2.16 12.43
C LEU A 81 -0.40 -3.01 11.20
N PHE A 82 -0.33 -4.34 11.36
CA PHE A 82 -0.21 -5.27 10.22
C PHE A 82 -1.44 -5.26 9.32
N TYR A 83 -2.65 -5.23 9.88
CA TYR A 83 -3.85 -5.12 9.07
C TYR A 83 -3.93 -3.78 8.33
N LEU A 84 -3.46 -2.69 8.93
CA LEU A 84 -3.38 -1.39 8.27
C LEU A 84 -2.37 -1.41 7.12
N GLN A 85 -1.20 -2.01 7.32
CA GLN A 85 -0.20 -2.24 6.26
C GLN A 85 -0.79 -3.04 5.09
N ALA A 86 -1.56 -4.08 5.38
CA ALA A 86 -2.27 -4.87 4.39
C ALA A 86 -3.41 -4.08 3.71
N ALA A 87 -4.12 -3.22 4.46
CA ALA A 87 -5.16 -2.37 3.90
C ALA A 87 -4.60 -1.33 2.92
N ILE A 88 -3.42 -0.76 3.21
CA ILE A 88 -2.70 0.13 2.29
C ILE A 88 -2.30 -0.62 1.01
N LEU A 89 -1.76 -1.84 1.15
CA LEU A 89 -1.35 -2.66 0.00
C LEU A 89 -2.53 -3.02 -0.90
N ASN A 90 -3.68 -3.33 -0.31
CA ASN A 90 -4.88 -3.79 -1.03
C ASN A 90 -5.87 -2.67 -1.34
N ASP A 91 -5.55 -1.41 -1.03
CA ASP A 91 -6.43 -0.25 -1.16
C ASP A 91 -7.82 -0.48 -0.54
N SER A 92 -7.81 -0.97 0.69
CA SER A 92 -8.99 -1.24 1.50
C SER A 92 -8.92 -0.49 2.84
N CYS A 93 -9.78 -0.84 3.81
CA CYS A 93 -9.79 -0.17 5.11
C CYS A 93 -9.84 -1.16 6.27
N VAL A 94 -9.16 -0.81 7.36
CA VAL A 94 -9.34 -1.44 8.68
C VAL A 94 -10.39 -0.67 9.48
N LYS A 95 -11.08 -1.39 10.36
CA LYS A 95 -12.08 -0.83 11.27
C LYS A 95 -11.43 -0.51 12.61
N ALA A 96 -11.44 0.75 12.99
CA ALA A 96 -11.02 1.20 14.32
C ALA A 96 -12.24 1.36 15.23
N HIS A 97 -12.20 0.72 16.39
CA HIS A 97 -13.18 0.87 17.45
C HIS A 97 -12.71 1.92 18.46
N GLY A 98 -13.59 2.35 19.38
CA GLY A 98 -13.22 3.35 20.39
C GLY A 98 -12.00 2.96 21.26
N ALA A 99 -11.78 1.67 21.48
CA ALA A 99 -10.62 1.14 22.18
C ALA A 99 -9.29 1.39 21.43
N ASP A 100 -9.34 1.58 20.11
CA ASP A 100 -8.18 1.78 19.23
C ASP A 100 -7.75 3.25 19.15
N SER A 101 -8.39 4.16 19.89
CA SER A 101 -8.13 5.63 19.84
C SER A 101 -6.66 6.00 20.02
N LYS A 102 -5.95 5.34 20.96
CA LYS A 102 -4.50 5.58 21.15
C LYS A 102 -3.65 5.10 19.98
N LEU A 103 -4.12 4.07 19.28
CA LEU A 103 -3.43 3.52 18.13
C LEU A 103 -3.67 4.36 16.87
N VAL A 104 -4.88 4.88 16.70
CA VAL A 104 -5.17 5.91 15.70
C VAL A 104 -4.29 7.14 15.95
N ALA A 105 -4.17 7.58 17.21
CA ALA A 105 -3.28 8.70 17.57
C ALA A 105 -1.79 8.41 17.30
N LEU A 106 -1.34 7.15 17.33
CA LEU A 106 0.01 6.78 16.89
C LEU A 106 0.15 6.98 15.37
N VAL A 107 -0.81 6.51 14.58
CA VAL A 107 -0.80 6.67 13.12
C VAL A 107 -0.86 8.14 12.71
N GLU A 108 -1.59 8.98 13.44
CA GLU A 108 -1.68 10.42 13.19
C GLU A 108 -0.36 11.19 13.40
N ARG A 109 0.59 10.64 14.18
CA ARG A 109 1.91 11.25 14.38
C ARG A 109 2.90 10.93 13.26
N LEU A 110 2.61 9.92 12.44
CA LEU A 110 3.52 9.51 11.37
C LEU A 110 3.64 10.61 10.30
N PRO A 111 4.82 10.76 9.66
CA PRO A 111 5.06 11.80 8.66
C PRO A 111 4.01 11.85 7.54
N SER A 112 3.54 10.69 7.10
CA SER A 112 2.53 10.57 6.04
C SER A 112 1.13 10.25 6.57
N ALA A 113 0.78 10.66 7.80
CA ALA A 113 -0.50 10.37 8.46
C ALA A 113 -1.72 10.55 7.54
N THR A 114 -1.80 11.65 6.77
CA THR A 114 -2.93 11.91 5.86
C THR A 114 -3.14 10.81 4.81
N ILE A 115 -2.09 10.06 4.44
CA ILE A 115 -2.18 8.91 3.55
C ILE A 115 -2.72 7.71 4.32
N TRP A 116 -2.14 7.39 5.48
CA TRP A 116 -2.49 6.22 6.27
C TRP A 116 -3.92 6.27 6.80
N MET A 117 -4.36 7.45 7.23
CA MET A 117 -5.69 7.68 7.78
C MET A 117 -6.82 7.39 6.80
N LYS A 118 -6.58 7.41 5.47
CA LYS A 118 -7.58 7.02 4.46
C LYS A 118 -7.98 5.55 4.56
N HIS A 119 -7.09 4.72 5.12
CA HIS A 119 -7.30 3.28 5.26
C HIS A 119 -7.87 2.90 6.64
N ILE A 120 -8.28 3.88 7.45
CA ILE A 120 -8.89 3.66 8.78
C ILE A 120 -10.34 4.16 8.76
N GLN A 121 -11.28 3.26 9.07
CA GLN A 121 -12.69 3.59 9.26
C GLN A 121 -13.03 3.52 10.75
N THR A 122 -13.32 4.67 11.35
CA THR A 122 -13.77 4.72 12.74
C THR A 122 -15.24 4.28 12.83
N ILE A 123 -15.50 3.27 13.65
CA ILE A 123 -16.87 2.82 13.94
C ILE A 123 -17.27 3.35 15.31
N ALA A 124 -18.35 4.12 15.36
CA ALA A 124 -18.95 4.54 16.62
C ALA A 124 -19.39 3.30 17.42
N ALA A 125 -19.06 3.26 18.71
CA ALA A 125 -19.57 2.23 19.60
C ALA A 125 -21.10 2.27 19.57
N ARG A 126 -21.75 1.13 19.26
CA ARG A 126 -23.19 0.99 19.47
C ARG A 126 -23.44 1.08 20.97
N VAL A 127 -24.11 2.16 21.39
CA VAL A 127 -24.62 2.38 22.74
C VAL A 127 -25.67 1.33 23.07
#